data_AF-A0A0S2TDU7-F1
#
_entry.id   AF-A0A0S2TDU7-F1
#
_cell.length_a   1.000
_cell.length_b   1.000
_cell.length_c   1.000
_cell.angle_alpha   90.00
_cell.angle_beta   90.00
_cell.angle_gamma   90.00
#
_symmetry.space_group_name_H-M   'P 1'
#
loop_
_entity.id
_entity.type
_entity.pdbx_description
1 polymer ?
#
loop_
_entity_poly.entity_id
_entity_poly.type
_entity_poly.pdbx_seq_one_letter_code
_entity_poly.pdbx_strand_id
1 'polypeptide(L)'
;MHQHKRIPLGLVLIFLGLLSGACTVHYVADYNAEVKADILRVAKQVDLFWGKLLATPVDQRQYAKFKDDYIRIETDLRGLLMQNRIRPLNELSTQQSQIALELWEQDMADHKNNEGISDFIAKRHRQDFVRVFVAMAKGEEAKQLDE
;
A
#
# COMPACT_ATOMS: atom_id res chain seq x y z
N MET A 1 62.80 -10.65 -28.56
CA MET A 1 61.76 -10.62 -29.61
C MET A 1 60.41 -10.89 -28.97
N HIS A 2 59.61 -9.85 -28.69
CA HIS A 2 58.27 -10.01 -28.13
C HIS A 2 57.26 -10.26 -29.25
N GLN A 3 56.67 -11.47 -29.27
CA GLN A 3 55.53 -11.77 -30.15
C GLN A 3 54.27 -11.11 -29.58
N HIS A 4 53.78 -10.08 -30.26
CA HIS A 4 52.43 -9.56 -30.01
C HIS A 4 51.42 -10.56 -30.58
N LYS A 5 50.83 -11.39 -29.72
CA LYS A 5 49.69 -12.25 -30.09
C LYS A 5 48.53 -11.33 -30.50
N ARG A 6 48.16 -11.38 -31.79
CA ARG A 6 47.02 -10.64 -32.34
C ARG A 6 45.74 -11.25 -31.81
N ILE A 7 45.06 -10.54 -30.91
CA ILE A 7 43.74 -10.95 -30.42
C ILE A 7 42.75 -10.75 -31.58
N PRO A 8 42.00 -11.77 -32.00
CA PRO A 8 41.08 -11.64 -33.11
C PRO A 8 39.89 -10.74 -32.71
N LEU A 9 39.56 -9.78 -33.58
CA LEU A 9 38.51 -8.78 -33.38
C LEU A 9 37.14 -9.40 -33.02
N GLY A 10 36.87 -10.61 -33.52
CA GLY A 10 35.66 -11.38 -33.18
C GLY A 10 35.56 -11.77 -31.70
N LEU A 11 36.68 -12.06 -31.03
CA LEU A 11 36.70 -12.36 -29.59
C LEU A 11 36.42 -11.11 -28.75
N VAL A 12 36.89 -9.95 -29.19
CA VAL A 12 36.60 -8.65 -28.54
C VAL A 12 35.12 -8.30 -28.67
N LEU A 13 34.52 -8.53 -29.84
CA LEU A 13 33.10 -8.26 -30.08
C LEU A 13 32.17 -9.18 -29.29
N ILE A 14 32.52 -10.47 -29.14
CA ILE A 14 31.78 -11.42 -28.30
C ILE A 14 31.85 -11.01 -26.82
N PHE A 15 33.03 -10.62 -26.34
CA PHE A 15 33.20 -10.16 -24.96
C PHE A 15 32.43 -8.87 -24.69
N LEU A 16 32.34 -7.96 -25.67
CA LEU A 16 31.59 -6.72 -25.56
C LEU A 16 30.06 -6.97 -25.53
N GLY A 17 29.57 -7.95 -26.30
CA GLY A 17 28.15 -8.33 -26.29
C GLY A 17 27.69 -9.04 -25.00
N LEU A 18 28.59 -9.77 -24.34
CA LEU A 18 28.31 -10.41 -23.04
C LEU A 18 28.21 -9.39 -21.90
N LEU A 19 28.90 -8.25 -22.00
CA LEU A 19 28.85 -7.18 -20.99
C LEU A 19 27.57 -6.34 -21.07
N SER A 20 26.86 -6.34 -22.20
CA SER A 20 25.63 -5.56 -22.39
C SER A 20 24.36 -6.21 -21.83
N GLY A 21 24.41 -7.48 -21.38
CA GLY A 21 23.24 -8.23 -20.91
C GLY A 21 22.96 -8.15 -19.40
N ALA A 22 23.77 -7.42 -18.62
CA ALA A 22 23.71 -7.44 -17.16
C ALA A 22 22.87 -6.32 -16.51
N CYS A 23 22.22 -5.47 -17.31
CA CYS A 23 21.25 -4.51 -16.78
C CYS A 23 19.88 -5.19 -16.65
N THR A 24 19.63 -5.84 -15.52
CA THR A 24 18.27 -6.23 -15.14
C THR A 24 17.45 -4.96 -14.97
N VAL A 25 16.37 -4.82 -15.75
CA VAL A 25 15.48 -3.67 -15.60
C VAL A 25 14.60 -3.90 -14.38
N HIS A 26 14.70 -2.99 -13.42
CA HIS A 26 13.92 -3.00 -12.19
C HIS A 26 12.69 -2.10 -12.39
N TYR A 27 11.50 -2.68 -12.37
CA TYR A 27 10.24 -2.00 -12.73
C TYR A 27 9.30 -1.74 -11.54
N VAL A 28 9.59 -2.33 -10.39
CA VAL A 28 8.76 -2.25 -9.18
C VAL A 28 9.69 -2.01 -8.01
N ALA A 29 9.27 -1.19 -7.03
CA ALA A 29 10.03 -0.95 -5.82
C ALA A 29 10.45 -2.26 -5.10
N ASP A 30 11.63 -2.25 -4.47
CA ASP A 30 12.09 -3.31 -3.56
C ASP A 30 11.07 -3.58 -2.45
N TYR A 31 11.00 -4.82 -1.97
CA TYR A 31 10.14 -5.19 -0.85
C TYR A 31 10.50 -4.43 0.43
N ASN A 32 9.50 -4.02 1.22
CA ASN A 32 9.68 -3.44 2.53
C ASN A 32 8.77 -4.10 3.59
N ALA A 33 9.41 -4.82 4.52
CA ALA A 33 8.72 -5.52 5.60
C ALA A 33 8.02 -4.59 6.59
N GLU A 34 8.57 -3.41 6.85
CA GLU A 34 7.97 -2.41 7.73
C GLU A 34 6.69 -1.84 7.10
N VAL A 35 6.70 -1.55 5.80
CA VAL A 35 5.50 -1.11 5.07
C VAL A 35 4.43 -2.20 5.09
N LYS A 36 4.79 -3.47 4.87
CA LYS A 36 3.82 -4.58 5.00
C LYS A 36 3.24 -4.66 6.42
N ALA A 37 4.06 -4.50 7.45
CA ALA A 37 3.61 -4.50 8.84
C ALA A 37 2.67 -3.32 9.13
N ASP A 38 2.97 -2.13 8.63
CA ASP A 38 2.13 -0.94 8.76
C ASP A 38 0.79 -1.11 8.03
N ILE A 39 0.78 -1.67 6.82
CA ILE A 39 -0.48 -2.01 6.10
C ILE A 39 -1.38 -2.88 6.98
N LEU A 40 -0.84 -3.95 7.57
CA LEU A 40 -1.61 -4.87 8.41
C LEU A 40 -2.05 -4.23 9.73
N ARG A 41 -1.21 -3.38 10.33
CA ARG A 41 -1.54 -2.62 11.54
C ARG A 41 -2.72 -1.68 11.29
N VAL A 42 -2.66 -0.89 10.21
CA VAL A 42 -3.75 0.05 9.85
C VAL A 42 -5.01 -0.71 9.46
N ALA A 43 -4.89 -1.81 8.71
CA ALA A 43 -6.02 -2.67 8.38
C ALA A 43 -6.77 -3.16 9.63
N LYS A 44 -6.02 -3.60 10.66
CA LYS A 44 -6.60 -4.04 11.94
C LYS A 44 -7.30 -2.90 12.67
N GLN A 45 -6.76 -1.68 12.64
CA GLN A 45 -7.40 -0.52 13.27
C GLN A 45 -8.72 -0.17 12.58
N VAL A 46 -8.75 -0.18 11.25
CA VAL A 46 -9.96 0.04 10.45
C VAL A 46 -11.00 -1.06 10.70
N ASP A 47 -10.59 -2.33 10.71
CA ASP A 47 -11.49 -3.45 11.01
C ASP A 47 -12.10 -3.32 12.42
N LEU A 48 -11.27 -2.99 13.41
CA LEU A 48 -11.70 -2.75 14.78
C LEU A 48 -12.68 -1.58 14.87
N PHE A 49 -12.43 -0.49 14.15
CA PHE A 49 -13.33 0.66 14.11
C PHE A 49 -14.74 0.24 13.67
N TRP A 50 -14.84 -0.44 12.53
CA TRP A 50 -16.13 -0.91 12.03
C TRP A 50 -16.76 -1.97 12.94
N GLY A 51 -15.95 -2.80 13.59
CA GLY A 51 -16.40 -3.74 14.60
C GLY A 51 -17.03 -3.04 15.82
N LYS A 52 -16.38 -2.01 16.36
CA LYS A 52 -16.93 -1.20 17.47
C LYS A 52 -18.22 -0.49 17.06
N LEU A 53 -18.26 0.03 15.84
CA LEU A 53 -19.44 0.71 15.32
C LEU A 53 -20.62 -0.27 15.21
N LEU A 54 -20.40 -1.46 14.62
CA LEU A 54 -21.42 -2.51 14.52
C LEU A 54 -21.87 -3.05 15.89
N ALA A 55 -20.98 -3.09 16.88
CA ALA A 55 -21.32 -3.48 18.25
C ALA A 55 -22.07 -2.39 19.03
N THR A 56 -22.12 -1.16 18.51
CA THR A 56 -22.86 -0.06 19.12
C THR A 56 -24.29 -0.05 18.57
N PRO A 57 -25.34 0.11 19.40
CA PRO A 57 -26.72 0.29 18.93
C PRO A 57 -26.83 1.42 17.90
N VAL A 58 -27.67 1.27 16.87
CA VAL A 58 -27.74 2.21 15.73
C VAL A 58 -28.02 3.64 16.19
N ASP A 59 -28.92 3.80 17.16
CA ASP A 59 -29.30 5.06 17.80
C ASP A 59 -28.21 5.68 18.69
N GLN A 60 -27.07 5.02 18.86
CA GLN A 60 -25.91 5.48 19.63
C GLN A 60 -24.64 5.61 18.78
N ARG A 61 -24.77 5.52 17.44
CA ARG A 61 -23.67 5.65 16.49
C ARG A 61 -23.49 7.10 16.07
N GLN A 62 -23.49 8.06 16.99
CA GLN A 62 -23.21 9.45 16.64
C GLN A 62 -21.71 9.62 16.38
N TYR A 63 -21.37 10.41 15.37
CA TYR A 63 -19.99 10.75 15.00
C TYR A 63 -19.10 11.12 16.20
N ALA A 64 -19.64 11.90 17.14
CA ALA A 64 -18.90 12.37 18.32
C ALA A 64 -18.28 11.24 19.15
N LYS A 65 -18.89 10.04 19.17
CA LYS A 65 -18.40 8.86 19.90
C LYS A 65 -17.22 8.18 19.19
N PHE A 66 -17.06 8.41 17.89
CA PHE A 66 -16.11 7.72 17.02
C PHE A 66 -15.01 8.64 16.46
N LYS A 67 -15.15 9.97 16.63
CA LYS A 67 -14.27 10.99 16.05
C LYS A 67 -12.77 10.77 16.34
N ASP A 68 -12.42 10.32 17.54
CA ASP A 68 -11.01 10.16 17.92
C ASP A 68 -10.37 8.96 17.22
N ASP A 69 -11.16 7.90 16.99
CA ASP A 69 -10.71 6.75 16.20
C ASP A 69 -10.59 7.14 14.71
N TYR A 70 -11.49 7.97 14.17
CA TYR A 70 -11.38 8.55 12.83
C TYR A 70 -10.07 9.30 12.60
N ILE A 71 -9.77 10.28 13.46
CA ILE A 71 -8.58 11.14 13.35
C ILE A 71 -7.30 10.31 13.44
N ARG A 72 -7.25 9.35 14.37
CA ARG A 72 -6.07 8.48 14.54
C ARG A 72 -5.82 7.64 13.29
N ILE A 73 -6.85 6.99 12.76
CA ILE A 73 -6.73 6.13 11.58
C ILE A 73 -6.41 6.95 10.33
N GLU A 74 -6.99 8.13 10.17
CA GLU A 74 -6.66 9.05 9.07
C GLU A 74 -5.18 9.43 9.12
N THR A 75 -4.66 9.75 10.29
CA THR A 75 -3.23 10.06 10.49
C THR A 75 -2.34 8.89 10.07
N ASP A 76 -2.71 7.67 10.48
CA ASP A 76 -2.00 6.44 10.11
C ASP A 76 -2.03 6.18 8.59
N LEU A 77 -3.18 6.40 7.93
CA LEU A 77 -3.34 6.29 6.48
C LEU A 77 -2.50 7.33 5.73
N ARG A 78 -2.46 8.58 6.21
CA ARG A 78 -1.58 9.64 5.67
C ARG A 78 -0.10 9.26 5.81
N GLY A 79 0.29 8.67 6.94
CA GLY A 79 1.64 8.14 7.15
C GLY A 79 2.01 7.06 6.14
N LEU A 80 1.11 6.09 5.93
CA LEU A 80 1.30 5.02 4.96
C LEU A 80 1.39 5.55 3.51
N LEU A 81 0.56 6.53 3.15
CA LEU A 81 0.64 7.22 1.87
C LEU A 81 1.98 7.95 1.70
N MET A 82 2.45 8.66 2.72
CA MET A 82 3.74 9.34 2.71
C MET A 82 4.91 8.36 2.50
N GLN A 83 4.94 7.26 3.26
CA GLN A 83 5.94 6.20 3.10
C GLN A 83 5.97 5.65 1.68
N ASN A 84 4.80 5.46 1.06
CA ASN A 84 4.73 4.94 -0.30
C ASN A 84 5.16 5.96 -1.37
N ARG A 85 4.86 7.25 -1.17
CA ARG A 85 5.21 8.33 -2.12
C ARG A 85 6.71 8.60 -2.22
N ILE A 86 7.46 8.41 -1.14
CA ILE A 86 8.91 8.68 -1.13
C ILE A 86 9.74 7.54 -1.74
N ARG A 87 9.11 6.38 -1.98
CA ARG A 87 9.79 5.20 -2.55
C ARG A 87 9.77 5.27 -4.08
N PRO A 88 10.91 5.08 -4.76
CA PRO A 88 10.96 5.02 -6.22
C PRO A 88 10.20 3.79 -6.74
N LEU A 89 9.61 3.88 -7.94
CA LEU A 89 8.91 2.77 -8.62
C LEU A 89 7.76 2.17 -7.78
N ASN A 90 7.08 3.01 -7.01
CA ASN A 90 6.06 2.60 -6.03
C ASN A 90 4.69 3.25 -6.29
N GLU A 91 4.41 3.59 -7.55
CA GLU A 91 3.24 4.34 -7.99
C GLU A 91 1.95 3.58 -7.67
N LEU A 92 1.93 2.27 -7.88
CA LEU A 92 0.75 1.44 -7.60
C LEU A 92 0.44 1.40 -6.10
N SER A 93 1.43 1.16 -5.24
CA SER A 93 1.23 1.16 -3.80
C SER A 93 0.83 2.56 -3.29
N THR A 94 1.39 3.62 -3.88
CA THR A 94 0.99 5.00 -3.62
C THR A 94 -0.48 5.24 -3.95
N GLN A 95 -0.94 4.79 -5.13
CA GLN A 95 -2.35 4.91 -5.54
C GLN A 95 -3.27 4.12 -4.60
N GLN A 96 -2.89 2.91 -4.19
CA GLN A 96 -3.70 2.12 -3.26
C GLN A 96 -3.81 2.77 -1.88
N SER A 97 -2.72 3.33 -1.34
CA SER A 97 -2.75 4.11 -0.09
C SER A 97 -3.62 5.36 -0.21
N GLN A 98 -3.59 6.02 -1.38
CA GLN A 98 -4.42 7.19 -1.66
C GLN A 98 -5.91 6.80 -1.67
N ILE A 99 -6.28 5.71 -2.34
CA ILE A 99 -7.66 5.18 -2.36
C ILE A 99 -8.14 4.86 -0.95
N ALA A 100 -7.30 4.21 -0.13
CA ALA A 100 -7.65 3.89 1.25
C ALA A 100 -7.92 5.15 2.08
N LEU A 101 -7.09 6.19 1.92
CA LEU A 101 -7.27 7.47 2.59
C LEU A 101 -8.56 8.19 2.14
N GLU A 102 -8.81 8.27 0.84
CA GLU A 102 -10.00 8.93 0.28
C GLU A 102 -11.29 8.26 0.73
N LEU A 103 -11.33 6.92 0.72
CA LEU A 103 -12.47 6.16 1.25
C LEU A 103 -12.70 6.48 2.74
N TRP A 104 -11.64 6.59 3.53
CA TRP A 104 -11.75 6.87 4.96
C TRP A 104 -12.24 8.29 5.25
N GLU A 105 -11.70 9.27 4.53
CA GLU A 105 -12.11 10.67 4.63
C GLU A 105 -13.57 10.84 4.22
N GLN A 106 -14.01 10.14 3.16
CA GLN A 106 -15.40 10.14 2.72
C GLN A 106 -16.32 9.53 3.79
N ASP A 107 -15.97 8.35 4.33
CA ASP A 107 -16.77 7.70 5.38
C ASP A 107 -16.85 8.55 6.65
N MET A 108 -15.78 9.26 7.00
CA MET A 108 -15.76 10.21 8.11
C MET A 108 -16.71 11.39 7.85
N ALA A 109 -16.64 11.98 6.65
CA ALA A 109 -17.48 13.10 6.27
C ALA A 109 -18.96 12.71 6.26
N ASP A 110 -19.29 11.53 5.72
CA ASP A 110 -20.65 11.01 5.69
C ASP A 110 -21.17 10.74 7.09
N HIS A 111 -20.37 10.14 7.98
CA HIS A 111 -20.78 9.94 9.37
C HIS A 111 -21.02 11.26 10.09
N LYS A 112 -20.20 12.29 9.82
CA LYS A 112 -20.35 13.61 10.43
C LYS A 112 -21.63 14.32 9.98
N ASN A 113 -22.05 14.10 8.74
CA ASN A 113 -23.22 14.76 8.14
C ASN A 113 -24.54 14.00 8.35
N ASN A 114 -24.49 12.77 8.86
CA ASN A 114 -25.66 11.92 9.09
C ASN A 114 -25.85 11.61 10.59
N GLU A 115 -27.06 11.25 11.01
CA GLU A 115 -27.38 10.89 12.40
C GLU A 115 -26.90 9.48 12.82
N GLY A 116 -25.81 9.01 12.20
CA GLY A 116 -25.18 7.72 12.44
C GLY A 116 -25.14 6.82 11.20
N ILE A 117 -24.73 5.57 11.40
CA ILE A 117 -24.46 4.61 10.31
C ILE A 117 -25.26 3.32 10.53
N SER A 118 -26.00 2.91 9.49
CA SER A 118 -26.76 1.65 9.51
C SER A 118 -25.87 0.41 9.42
N ASP A 119 -26.37 -0.73 9.87
CA ASP A 119 -25.64 -2.01 9.78
C ASP A 119 -25.24 -2.38 8.37
N PHE A 120 -26.11 -2.12 7.38
CA PHE A 120 -25.83 -2.42 5.99
C PHE A 120 -24.62 -1.63 5.48
N ILE A 121 -24.62 -0.32 5.74
CA ILE A 121 -23.54 0.58 5.34
C ILE A 121 -22.25 0.19 6.06
N ALA A 122 -22.28 0.06 7.38
CA ALA A 122 -21.11 -0.33 8.17
C ALA A 122 -20.48 -1.67 7.74
N LYS A 123 -21.31 -2.69 7.44
CA LYS A 123 -20.82 -3.99 6.94
C LYS A 123 -20.18 -3.86 5.56
N ARG A 124 -20.78 -3.06 4.67
CA ARG A 124 -20.24 -2.80 3.34
C ARG A 124 -18.87 -2.12 3.41
N HIS A 125 -18.76 -0.99 4.10
CA HIS A 125 -17.49 -0.26 4.21
C HIS A 125 -16.39 -1.11 4.85
N ARG A 126 -16.73 -1.88 5.91
CA ARG A 126 -15.79 -2.84 6.51
C ARG A 126 -15.24 -3.84 5.48
N GLN A 127 -16.10 -4.41 4.64
CA GLN A 127 -15.69 -5.32 3.58
C GLN A 127 -14.89 -4.63 2.47
N ASP A 128 -15.24 -3.40 2.13
CA ASP A 128 -14.54 -2.60 1.12
C ASP A 128 -13.09 -2.33 1.55
N PHE A 129 -12.88 -1.93 2.81
CA PHE A 129 -11.54 -1.78 3.37
C PHE A 129 -10.75 -3.08 3.43
N VAL A 130 -11.38 -4.20 3.82
CA VAL A 130 -10.70 -5.51 3.80
C VAL A 130 -10.15 -5.81 2.40
N ARG A 131 -10.92 -5.55 1.34
CA ARG A 131 -10.44 -5.77 -0.03
C ARG A 131 -9.26 -4.87 -0.40
N VAL A 132 -9.33 -3.58 -0.04
CA VAL A 132 -8.25 -2.62 -0.29
C VAL A 132 -6.98 -3.04 0.43
N PHE A 133 -7.03 -3.31 1.73
CA PHE A 133 -5.85 -3.69 2.50
C PHE A 133 -5.26 -5.05 2.10
N VAL A 134 -6.10 -6.03 1.73
CA VAL A 134 -5.61 -7.30 1.17
C VAL A 134 -4.86 -7.05 -0.15
N ALA A 135 -5.37 -6.19 -1.02
CA ALA A 135 -4.69 -5.84 -2.27
C ALA A 135 -3.35 -5.14 -2.02
N MET A 136 -3.30 -4.22 -1.05
CA MET A 136 -2.07 -3.54 -0.64
C MET A 136 -1.03 -4.52 -0.09
N ALA A 137 -1.42 -5.40 0.84
CA ALA A 137 -0.51 -6.36 1.46
C ALA A 137 0.03 -7.37 0.44
N LYS A 138 -0.81 -7.86 -0.47
CA LYS A 138 -0.39 -8.72 -1.59
C LYS A 138 0.51 -7.99 -2.57
N GLY A 139 0.22 -6.72 -2.86
CA GLY A 139 1.05 -5.88 -3.72
C GLY A 139 2.45 -5.66 -3.16
N GLU A 140 2.56 -5.45 -1.84
CA GLU A 140 3.86 -5.37 -1.19
C GLU A 140 4.57 -6.74 -1.16
N GLU A 141 3.85 -7.83 -0.86
CA GLU A 141 4.40 -9.18 -0.85
C GLU A 141 4.92 -9.65 -2.22
N ALA A 142 4.24 -9.29 -3.31
CA ALA A 142 4.66 -9.66 -4.66
C ALA A 142 6.05 -9.11 -5.03
N LYS A 143 6.48 -7.99 -4.42
CA LYS A 143 7.81 -7.40 -4.64
C LYS A 143 8.96 -8.30 -4.19
N GLN A 144 8.70 -9.26 -3.30
CA GLN A 144 9.69 -10.27 -2.91
C GLN A 144 10.06 -11.22 -4.05
N LEU A 145 9.20 -11.34 -5.07
CA LEU A 145 9.41 -12.23 -6.22
C LEU A 145 10.20 -11.56 -7.35
N ASP A 146 10.39 -10.24 -7.27
CA ASP A 146 11.16 -9.43 -8.24
C ASP A 146 12.62 -9.18 -7.77
N GLU A 147 13.02 -9.73 -6.61
CA GLU A 147 14.40 -9.83 -6.12
C GLU A 147 15.11 -11.11 -6.63
#